data_AF-A0A511J3R0-F1
#
_entry.id   AF-A0A511J3R0-F1
#
_cell.length_a   1.000
_cell.length_b   1.000
_cell.length_c   1.000
_cell.angle_alpha   90.00
_cell.angle_beta   90.00
_cell.angle_gamma   90.00
#
_symmetry.space_group_name_H-M   'P 1'
#
loop_
_entity.id
_entity.type
_entity.pdbx_description
1 polymer ?
#
loop_
_entity_poly.entity_id
_entity_poly.type
_entity_poly.pdbx_seq_one_letter_code
_entity_poly.pdbx_strand_id
1 'polypeptide(L)'
;MKDVNKKSLDLDRKKLSLKSMYFNRYLFVRYLGAVFFFVNLYWLIALILVHSTTFFIPAFLIVSILPAVFEQAKLYRTPKNVVPRTIVYYWLQLITNVGLLLVVFTPLFHSLFPFMNQGINGRSFVISFLLIGCFLCLGVQHRLRDISSNNDKHYQKMKQYEKSLYL
;
A
#
# COMPACT_ATOMS: atom_id res chain seq x y z
N MET A 1 -9.54 -2.40 47.06
CA MET A 1 -10.20 -2.93 45.84
C MET A 1 -10.22 -1.92 44.68
N LYS A 2 -10.42 -0.61 44.93
CA LYS A 2 -10.35 0.46 43.91
C LYS A 2 -8.97 0.58 43.23
N ASP A 3 -7.87 0.41 43.96
CA ASP A 3 -6.51 0.64 43.43
C ASP A 3 -6.00 -0.49 42.53
N VAL A 4 -6.44 -1.73 42.78
CA VAL A 4 -6.15 -2.89 41.92
C VAL A 4 -6.83 -2.74 40.55
N ASN A 5 -8.08 -2.27 40.55
CA ASN A 5 -8.86 -2.03 39.34
C ASN A 5 -8.29 -0.87 38.50
N LYS A 6 -7.72 0.15 39.16
CA LYS A 6 -7.03 1.27 38.49
C LYS A 6 -5.71 0.82 37.84
N LYS A 7 -4.90 0.02 38.54
CA LYS A 7 -3.65 -0.55 37.98
C LYS A 7 -3.91 -1.51 36.81
N SER A 8 -4.95 -2.36 36.87
CA SER A 8 -5.30 -3.25 35.75
C SER A 8 -5.78 -2.47 34.53
N LEU A 9 -6.60 -1.44 34.71
CA LEU A 9 -7.04 -0.54 33.64
C LEU A 9 -5.87 0.19 32.97
N ASP A 10 -4.89 0.66 33.74
CA ASP A 10 -3.70 1.32 33.19
C ASP A 10 -2.80 0.34 32.41
N LEU A 11 -2.67 -0.90 32.87
CA LEU A 11 -1.99 -1.98 32.15
C LEU A 11 -2.68 -2.32 30.81
N ASP A 12 -4.01 -2.40 30.80
CA ASP A 12 -4.77 -2.67 29.59
C ASP A 12 -4.69 -1.52 28.59
N ARG A 13 -4.74 -0.26 29.06
CA ARG A 13 -4.47 0.93 28.23
C ARG A 13 -3.07 0.90 27.62
N LYS A 14 -2.06 0.52 28.41
CA LYS A 14 -0.67 0.41 27.96
C LYS A 14 -0.50 -0.69 26.89
N LYS A 15 -1.14 -1.86 27.06
CA LYS A 15 -1.19 -2.93 26.05
C LYS A 15 -1.92 -2.51 24.78
N LEU A 16 -3.04 -1.79 24.91
CA LEU A 16 -3.79 -1.25 23.78
C LEU A 16 -2.95 -0.23 22.99
N SER A 17 -2.21 0.64 23.68
CA SER A 17 -1.31 1.63 23.08
C SER A 17 -0.19 0.94 22.29
N LEU A 18 0.46 -0.08 22.84
CA LEU A 18 1.46 -0.89 22.13
C LEU A 18 0.89 -1.55 20.87
N LYS A 19 -0.31 -2.13 20.96
CA LYS A 19 -1.00 -2.72 19.81
C LYS A 19 -1.31 -1.69 18.72
N SER A 20 -1.73 -0.49 19.12
CA SER A 20 -1.96 0.64 18.21
C SER A 20 -0.66 1.10 17.54
N MET A 21 0.44 1.24 18.31
CA MET A 21 1.75 1.60 17.75
C MET A 21 2.25 0.59 16.71
N TYR A 22 2.03 -0.70 16.95
CA TYR A 22 2.39 -1.74 16.00
C TYR A 22 1.60 -1.63 14.70
N PHE A 23 0.28 -1.44 14.80
CA PHE A 23 -0.59 -1.23 13.64
C PHE A 23 -0.22 0.02 12.86
N ASN A 24 0.19 1.08 13.56
CA ASN A 24 0.61 2.34 12.96
C ASN A 24 1.87 2.20 12.10
N ARG A 25 2.72 1.17 12.31
CA ARG A 25 3.90 0.90 11.47
C ARG A 25 3.52 0.68 9.99
N TYR A 26 2.33 0.13 9.74
CA TYR A 26 1.82 -0.18 8.41
C TYR A 26 0.88 0.88 7.84
N LEU A 27 0.70 2.00 8.54
CA LEU A 27 -0.25 3.04 8.14
C LEU A 27 0.09 3.57 6.73
N PHE A 28 1.35 3.92 6.49
CA PHE A 28 1.84 4.33 5.17
C PHE A 28 1.52 3.33 4.05
N VAL A 29 1.71 2.04 4.31
CA VAL A 29 1.44 0.94 3.36
C VAL A 29 -0.05 0.83 3.04
N ARG A 30 -0.93 1.13 4.00
CA ARG A 30 -2.38 1.11 3.78
C ARG A 30 -2.84 2.28 2.94
N TYR A 31 -2.39 3.49 3.28
CA TYR A 31 -2.80 4.69 2.55
C TYR A 31 -2.33 4.65 1.10
N LEU A 32 -1.10 4.21 0.84
CA LEU A 32 -0.65 4.01 -0.54
C LEU A 32 -1.44 2.91 -1.26
N GLY A 33 -1.83 1.85 -0.57
CA GLY A 33 -2.70 0.82 -1.14
C GLY A 33 -4.05 1.39 -1.57
N ALA A 34 -4.67 2.23 -0.73
CA ALA A 34 -5.90 2.92 -1.08
C ALA A 34 -5.71 3.88 -2.27
N VAL A 35 -4.62 4.64 -2.31
CA VAL A 35 -4.28 5.51 -3.45
C VAL A 35 -4.20 4.69 -4.74
N PHE A 36 -3.46 3.57 -4.76
CA PHE A 36 -3.40 2.71 -5.94
C PHE A 36 -4.76 2.11 -6.31
N PHE A 37 -5.59 1.73 -5.34
CA PHE A 37 -6.95 1.27 -5.62
C PHE A 37 -7.76 2.35 -6.36
N PHE A 38 -7.76 3.59 -5.87
CA PHE A 38 -8.53 4.68 -6.50
C PHE A 38 -7.97 5.07 -7.87
N VAL A 39 -6.65 5.07 -8.04
CA VAL A 39 -6.03 5.33 -9.34
C VAL A 39 -6.41 4.25 -10.36
N ASN A 40 -6.32 2.97 -9.98
CA ASN A 40 -6.72 1.88 -10.85
C ASN A 40 -8.23 1.89 -11.12
N LEU A 41 -9.06 2.26 -10.14
CA LEU A 41 -10.50 2.42 -10.30
C LEU A 41 -10.84 3.55 -11.28
N TYR A 42 -10.17 4.70 -11.15
CA TYR A 42 -10.33 5.81 -12.10
C TYR A 42 -9.94 5.37 -13.51
N TRP A 43 -8.81 4.68 -13.65
CA TRP A 43 -8.36 4.17 -14.95
C TRP A 43 -9.35 3.16 -15.54
N LEU A 44 -9.90 2.25 -14.72
CA LEU A 44 -10.95 1.32 -15.13
C LEU A 44 -12.19 2.04 -15.65
N ILE A 45 -12.70 3.01 -14.89
CA ILE A 45 -13.89 3.79 -15.27
C ILE A 45 -13.63 4.53 -16.59
N ALA A 46 -12.47 5.16 -16.75
CA ALA A 46 -12.11 5.86 -17.98
C ALA A 46 -12.08 4.92 -19.20
N LEU A 47 -11.57 3.68 -19.04
CA LEU A 47 -11.55 2.69 -20.12
C LEU A 47 -12.94 2.16 -20.48
N ILE A 48 -13.80 1.93 -19.48
CA ILE A 48 -15.19 1.50 -19.70
C ILE A 48 -15.97 2.56 -20.46
N LEU A 49 -15.83 3.85 -20.09
CA LEU A 49 -16.50 4.95 -20.77
C LEU A 49 -16.16 5.02 -22.26
N VAL A 50 -14.89 4.76 -22.60
CA VAL A 50 -14.40 4.78 -23.99
C VAL A 50 -14.55 3.41 -24.67
N HIS A 51 -15.19 2.43 -24.04
CA HIS A 51 -15.41 1.07 -24.56
C HIS A 51 -14.11 0.37 -24.99
N SER A 52 -13.00 0.64 -24.31
CA SER A 52 -11.72 0.01 -24.60
C SER A 52 -11.66 -1.43 -24.07
N THR A 53 -11.12 -2.34 -24.87
CA THR A 53 -10.97 -3.76 -24.50
C THR A 53 -9.91 -4.00 -23.45
N THR A 54 -9.08 -3.01 -23.11
CA THR A 54 -7.98 -3.15 -22.13
C THR A 54 -8.38 -2.93 -20.68
N PHE A 55 -9.67 -2.76 -20.40
CA PHE A 55 -10.22 -2.54 -19.05
C PHE A 55 -9.87 -3.66 -18.06
N PHE A 56 -9.58 -4.88 -18.54
CA PHE A 56 -9.24 -6.01 -17.68
C PHE A 56 -7.97 -5.79 -16.87
N ILE A 57 -7.03 -4.95 -17.34
CA ILE A 57 -5.76 -4.69 -16.63
C ILE A 57 -6.01 -3.97 -15.29
N PRO A 58 -6.65 -2.78 -15.26
CA PRO A 58 -6.96 -2.16 -13.98
C PRO A 58 -7.95 -2.97 -13.15
N ALA A 59 -8.90 -3.70 -13.76
CA ALA A 59 -9.79 -4.59 -13.03
C ALA A 59 -9.03 -5.68 -12.26
N PHE A 60 -8.04 -6.30 -12.91
CA PHE A 60 -7.18 -7.30 -12.29
C PHE A 60 -6.35 -6.71 -11.13
N LEU A 61 -5.81 -5.50 -11.28
CA LEU A 61 -5.08 -4.80 -10.21
C LEU A 61 -5.98 -4.52 -9.00
N ILE A 62 -7.23 -4.12 -9.24
CA ILE A 62 -8.23 -3.89 -8.19
C ILE A 62 -8.53 -5.19 -7.44
N VAL A 63 -8.77 -6.30 -8.14
CA VAL A 63 -9.02 -7.60 -7.48
C VAL A 63 -7.79 -8.07 -6.70
N SER A 64 -6.60 -7.84 -7.25
CA SER A 64 -5.31 -8.25 -6.65
C SER A 64 -4.98 -7.54 -5.34
N ILE A 65 -5.60 -6.38 -5.04
CA ILE A 65 -5.38 -5.69 -3.76
C ILE A 65 -6.19 -6.31 -2.61
N LEU A 66 -7.30 -7.00 -2.90
CA LEU A 66 -8.20 -7.53 -1.85
C LEU A 66 -7.50 -8.45 -0.85
N PRO A 67 -6.63 -9.40 -1.28
CA PRO A 67 -5.87 -10.24 -0.35
C PRO A 67 -4.91 -9.44 0.54
N ALA A 68 -4.32 -8.36 0.01
CA ALA A 68 -3.42 -7.47 0.76
C ALA A 68 -4.20 -6.65 1.80
N VAL A 69 -5.37 -6.13 1.46
CA VAL A 69 -6.25 -5.42 2.40
C VAL A 69 -6.68 -6.36 3.54
N PHE A 70 -7.08 -7.59 3.22
CA PHE A 70 -7.45 -8.57 4.23
C PHE A 70 -6.29 -8.93 5.17
N GLU A 71 -5.08 -9.08 4.62
CA GLU A 71 -3.87 -9.33 5.40
C GLU A 71 -3.56 -8.16 6.35
N GLN A 72 -3.67 -6.92 5.88
CA GLN A 72 -3.48 -5.73 6.72
C GLN A 72 -4.57 -5.57 7.79
N ALA A 73 -5.82 -5.92 7.50
CA ALA A 73 -6.89 -5.93 8.48
C ALA A 73 -6.65 -7.00 9.57
N LYS A 74 -6.18 -8.18 9.17
CA LYS A 74 -5.80 -9.26 10.10
C LYS A 74 -4.65 -8.86 11.02
N LEU A 75 -3.76 -7.99 10.56
CA LEU A 75 -2.64 -7.46 11.35
C LEU A 75 -3.07 -6.71 12.61
N TYR A 76 -4.25 -6.09 12.59
CA TYR A 76 -4.85 -5.48 13.78
C TYR A 76 -5.18 -6.52 14.85
N ARG A 77 -5.62 -7.72 14.44
CA ARG A 77 -6.00 -8.80 15.37
C ARG A 77 -4.78 -9.58 15.84
N THR A 78 -3.91 -9.97 14.92
CA THR A 78 -2.71 -10.77 15.18
C THR A 78 -1.48 -10.05 14.64
N PRO A 79 -0.69 -9.38 15.50
CA PRO A 79 0.54 -8.71 15.10
C PRO A 79 1.50 -9.72 14.45
N LYS A 80 1.85 -9.48 13.18
CA LYS A 80 2.85 -10.27 12.45
C LYS A 80 3.80 -9.31 11.72
N ASN A 81 5.08 -9.62 11.74
CA ASN A 81 6.09 -8.77 11.10
C ASN A 81 6.17 -8.96 9.58
N VAL A 82 5.52 -10.00 9.05
CA VAL A 82 5.56 -10.36 7.63
C VAL A 82 4.17 -10.25 7.01
N VAL A 83 4.12 -9.59 5.86
CA VAL A 83 2.88 -9.37 5.08
C VAL A 83 3.10 -9.82 3.62
N PRO A 84 3.25 -11.14 3.38
CA PRO A 84 3.60 -11.67 2.06
C PRO A 84 2.62 -11.29 0.96
N ARG A 85 1.30 -11.26 1.22
CA ARG A 85 0.31 -10.92 0.19
C ARG A 85 0.41 -9.44 -0.22
N THR A 86 0.68 -8.59 0.75
CA THR A 86 0.93 -7.16 0.53
C THR A 86 2.18 -6.95 -0.31
N ILE A 87 3.26 -7.69 -0.01
CA ILE A 87 4.52 -7.64 -0.80
C ILE A 87 4.26 -8.04 -2.26
N VAL A 88 3.53 -9.14 -2.49
CA VAL A 88 3.19 -9.62 -3.84
C VAL A 88 2.38 -8.57 -4.61
N TYR A 89 1.37 -7.96 -3.98
CA TYR A 89 0.56 -6.92 -4.62
C TYR A 89 1.42 -5.73 -5.10
N TYR A 90 2.32 -5.21 -4.26
CA TYR A 90 3.15 -4.07 -4.65
C TYR A 90 4.19 -4.42 -5.71
N TRP A 91 4.67 -5.66 -5.76
CA TRP A 91 5.49 -6.13 -6.89
C TRP A 91 4.68 -6.21 -8.18
N LEU A 92 3.46 -6.75 -8.12
CA LEU A 92 2.57 -6.85 -9.26
C LEU A 92 2.21 -5.46 -9.79
N GLN A 93 1.88 -4.51 -8.92
CA GLN A 93 1.64 -3.11 -9.30
C GLN A 93 2.88 -2.46 -9.95
N LEU A 94 4.08 -2.71 -9.40
CA LEU A 94 5.32 -2.19 -9.95
C LEU A 94 5.60 -2.76 -11.36
N ILE A 95 5.47 -4.07 -11.53
CA ILE A 95 5.66 -4.75 -12.82
C ILE A 95 4.67 -4.19 -13.84
N THR A 96 3.41 -4.00 -13.47
CA THR A 96 2.42 -3.41 -14.36
C THR A 96 2.77 -1.96 -14.71
N ASN A 97 3.18 -1.12 -13.75
CA ASN A 97 3.58 0.26 -14.04
C ASN A 97 4.80 0.32 -14.99
N VAL A 98 5.80 -0.55 -14.79
CA VAL A 98 6.97 -0.66 -15.67
C VAL A 98 6.56 -1.15 -17.06
N GLY A 99 5.70 -2.17 -17.14
CA GLY A 99 5.14 -2.64 -18.41
C GLY A 99 4.40 -1.53 -19.15
N LEU A 100 3.56 -0.77 -18.45
CA LEU A 100 2.85 0.37 -19.03
C LEU A 100 3.81 1.45 -19.53
N LEU A 101 4.90 1.75 -18.79
CA LEU A 101 5.93 2.69 -19.24
C LEU A 101 6.54 2.28 -20.59
N LEU A 102 6.85 0.99 -20.77
CA LEU A 102 7.35 0.48 -22.05
C LEU A 102 6.32 0.63 -23.16
N VAL A 103 5.04 0.37 -22.84
CA VAL A 103 3.95 0.44 -23.82
C VAL A 103 3.65 1.87 -24.29
N VAL A 104 3.96 2.92 -23.50
CA VAL A 104 3.79 4.32 -23.92
C VAL A 104 4.55 4.64 -25.21
N PHE A 105 5.68 3.96 -25.47
CA PHE A 105 6.48 4.16 -26.68
C PHE A 105 5.97 3.39 -27.90
N THR A 106 4.88 2.63 -27.76
CA THR A 106 4.31 1.78 -28.80
C THR A 106 2.92 2.26 -29.24
N PRO A 107 2.40 1.81 -30.40
CA PRO A 107 1.04 2.15 -30.84
C PRO A 107 -0.07 1.70 -29.87
N LEU A 108 0.21 0.73 -28.99
CA LEU A 108 -0.72 0.23 -27.99
C LEU A 108 -1.10 1.28 -26.93
N PHE A 109 -0.35 2.39 -26.82
CA PHE A 109 -0.69 3.52 -25.96
C PHE A 109 -2.13 4.01 -26.19
N HIS A 110 -2.56 4.08 -27.46
CA HIS A 110 -3.89 4.58 -27.80
C HIS A 110 -5.02 3.66 -27.30
N SER A 111 -4.74 2.36 -27.12
CA SER A 111 -5.70 1.40 -26.60
C SER A 111 -5.80 1.44 -25.06
N LEU A 112 -4.66 1.66 -24.38
CA LEU A 112 -4.56 1.69 -22.91
C LEU A 112 -4.88 3.05 -22.28
N PHE A 113 -4.64 4.12 -23.03
CA PHE A 113 -4.86 5.49 -22.60
C PHE A 113 -5.60 6.31 -23.67
N PRO A 114 -6.77 5.83 -24.18
CA PRO A 114 -7.51 6.51 -25.25
C PRO A 114 -7.98 7.91 -24.85
N PHE A 115 -8.16 8.15 -23.55
CA PHE A 115 -8.56 9.43 -22.97
C PHE A 115 -7.42 10.47 -22.92
N MET A 116 -6.16 10.06 -23.08
CA MET A 116 -4.98 10.93 -23.10
C MET A 116 -4.42 11.16 -24.52
N ASN A 117 -5.25 10.99 -25.55
CA ASN A 117 -4.86 11.04 -26.96
C ASN A 117 -4.49 12.45 -27.49
N GLN A 118 -4.19 13.42 -26.63
CA GLN A 118 -3.84 14.81 -27.00
C GLN A 118 -2.37 14.97 -27.45
N GLY A 119 -1.76 13.94 -28.05
CA GLY A 119 -0.38 13.99 -28.56
C GLY A 119 0.72 13.89 -27.48
N ILE A 120 1.82 14.63 -27.66
CA ILE A 120 3.06 14.55 -26.84
C ILE A 120 2.82 14.91 -25.37
N ASN A 121 1.90 15.84 -25.10
CA ASN A 121 1.59 16.31 -23.74
C ASN A 121 0.93 15.21 -22.90
N GLY A 122 -0.01 14.45 -23.48
CA GLY A 122 -0.69 13.34 -22.80
C GLY A 122 0.28 12.20 -22.47
N ARG A 123 1.17 11.84 -23.40
CA ARG A 123 2.19 10.81 -23.17
C ARG A 123 3.16 11.19 -22.05
N SER A 124 3.65 12.43 -22.05
CA SER A 124 4.57 12.92 -21.02
C SER A 124 3.94 12.95 -19.63
N PHE A 125 2.66 13.31 -19.56
CA PHE A 125 1.89 13.25 -18.31
C PHE A 125 1.76 11.82 -17.78
N VAL A 126 1.38 10.86 -18.63
CA VAL A 126 1.26 9.44 -18.26
C VAL A 126 2.61 8.88 -17.80
N ILE A 127 3.71 9.20 -18.50
CA ILE A 127 5.05 8.76 -18.10
C ILE A 127 5.41 9.29 -16.70
N SER A 128 5.21 10.59 -16.47
CA SER A 128 5.51 11.21 -15.17
C SER A 128 4.70 10.56 -14.05
N PHE A 129 3.41 10.31 -14.31
CA PHE A 129 2.51 9.67 -13.36
C PHE A 129 2.92 8.21 -13.05
N LEU A 130 3.28 7.43 -14.08
CA LEU A 130 3.75 6.05 -13.90
C LEU A 130 5.09 5.99 -13.16
N LEU A 131 6.02 6.92 -13.43
CA LEU A 131 7.28 7.01 -12.70
C LEU A 131 7.05 7.27 -11.21
N ILE A 132 6.18 8.22 -10.87
CA ILE A 132 5.77 8.47 -9.48
C ILE A 132 5.19 7.19 -8.86
N GLY A 133 4.32 6.48 -9.59
CA GLY A 133 3.78 5.19 -9.17
C GLY A 133 4.87 4.17 -8.86
N CYS A 134 5.88 4.03 -9.73
CA CYS A 134 7.03 3.15 -9.51
C CYS A 134 7.82 3.52 -8.25
N PHE A 135 8.13 4.81 -8.06
CA PHE A 135 8.83 5.30 -6.87
C PHE A 135 8.05 5.00 -5.58
N LEU A 136 6.72 5.18 -5.59
CA LEU A 136 5.87 4.84 -4.45
C LEU A 136 5.88 3.34 -4.16
N CYS A 137 5.77 2.48 -5.18
CA CYS A 137 5.86 1.02 -5.00
C CYS A 137 7.21 0.60 -4.39
N LEU A 138 8.32 1.16 -4.91
CA LEU A 138 9.65 0.89 -4.36
C LEU A 138 9.77 1.39 -2.92
N GLY A 139 9.29 2.58 -2.61
CA GLY A 139 9.27 3.12 -1.25
C GLY A 139 8.49 2.23 -0.27
N VAL A 140 7.36 1.69 -0.70
CA VAL A 140 6.60 0.71 0.10
C VAL A 140 7.40 -0.58 0.31
N GLN A 141 8.05 -1.11 -0.72
CA GLN A 141 8.84 -2.34 -0.58
C GLN A 141 10.02 -2.17 0.40
N HIS A 142 10.73 -1.04 0.32
CA HIS A 142 11.78 -0.71 1.27
C HIS A 142 11.22 -0.66 2.70
N ARG A 143 10.10 0.05 2.89
CA ARG A 143 9.43 0.15 4.19
C ARG A 143 8.99 -1.22 4.73
N LEU A 144 8.44 -2.08 3.88
CA LEU A 144 8.02 -3.44 4.26
C LEU A 144 9.21 -4.31 4.67
N ARG A 145 10.36 -4.19 3.99
CA ARG A 145 11.60 -4.88 4.36
C ARG A 145 12.15 -4.40 5.70
N ASP A 146 12.12 -3.09 5.97
CA ASP A 146 12.54 -2.53 7.27
C ASP A 146 11.67 -3.03 8.42
N ILE A 147 10.35 -3.09 8.21
CA ILE A 147 9.40 -3.59 9.20
C ILE A 147 9.61 -5.08 9.47
N SER A 148 9.84 -5.87 8.41
CA SER A 148 10.08 -7.31 8.52
C SER A 148 11.40 -7.63 9.24
N SER A 149 12.43 -6.80 9.06
CA SER A 149 13.75 -6.96 9.71
C SER A 149 13.83 -6.32 11.10
N ASN A 150 12.75 -5.71 11.60
CA ASN A 150 12.72 -4.94 12.86
C ASN A 150 13.75 -3.79 12.93
N ASN A 151 14.24 -3.31 11.79
CA ASN A 151 15.22 -2.22 11.74
C ASN A 151 14.56 -0.83 11.68
N ASP A 152 13.23 -0.74 11.73
CA ASP A 152 12.56 0.55 11.69
C ASP A 152 12.65 1.31 13.03
N LYS A 153 12.73 2.64 12.92
CA LYS A 153 12.74 3.56 14.07
C LYS A 153 11.53 3.38 15.01
N HIS A 154 10.39 2.89 14.53
CA HIS A 154 9.22 2.67 15.39
C HIS A 154 9.38 1.43 16.26
N TYR A 155 10.02 0.37 15.78
CA TYR A 155 10.38 -0.79 16.60
C TYR A 155 11.29 -0.40 17.78
N GLN A 156 12.29 0.44 17.55
CA GLN A 156 13.17 0.94 18.62
C GLN A 156 12.39 1.75 19.68
N LYS A 157 11.47 2.62 19.25
CA LYS A 157 10.57 3.37 20.16
C LYS A 157 9.64 2.46 20.95
N MET A 158 9.09 1.42 20.31
CA MET A 158 8.25 0.42 20.99
C MET A 158 9.05 -0.34 22.06
N LYS A 159 10.29 -0.75 21.76
CA LYS A 159 11.15 -1.46 22.72
C LYS A 159 11.56 -0.58 23.91
N GLN A 160 11.77 0.72 23.69
CA GLN A 160 12.00 1.68 24.77
C GLN A 160 10.76 1.87 25.65
N TYR A 161 9.57 1.99 25.03
CA TYR A 161 8.30 2.07 25.75
C TYR A 161 8.02 0.80 26.56
N GLU A 162 8.28 -0.37 25.99
CA GLU A 162 8.19 -1.66 26.67
C GLU A 162 9.13 -1.73 27.88
N LYS A 163 10.39 -1.30 27.76
CA LYS A 163 11.30 -1.22 28.91
C LYS A 163 10.79 -0.30 30.02
N SER A 164 10.17 0.84 29.67
CA SER A 164 9.58 1.76 30.66
C SER A 164 8.30 1.25 31.32
N LEU A 165 7.73 0.14 30.83
CA LEU A 165 6.55 -0.50 31.43
C LEU A 165 6.90 -1.48 32.54
N TYR A 166 8.13 -2.00 32.53
CA TYR A 166 8.65 -2.97 33.50
C TYR A 166 9.63 -2.38 34.53
N LEU A 167 9.95 -1.08 34.40
CA LEU A 167 10.61 -0.24 35.41
C LEU A 167 9.54 0.47 36.25
#